data_AF-A0A348VVX2-F1
#
_entry.id   AF-A0A348VVX2-F1
#
_cell.length_a   1.000
_cell.length_b   1.000
_cell.length_c   1.000
_cell.angle_alpha   90.00
_cell.angle_beta   90.00
_cell.angle_gamma   90.00
#
_symmetry.space_group_name_H-M   'P 1'
#
loop_
_entity.id
_entity.type
_entity.pdbx_description
1 polymer ?
#
loop_
_entity_poly.entity_id
_entity_poly.type
_entity_poly.pdbx_seq_one_letter_code
_entity_poly.pdbx_strand_id
1 'polypeptide(L)' 'PVWAAWNDNVQEKQITITGIPSHQVTITEAIPGVDSGKDVVSYHAAFSKRNIPVKGGAVSFVLKERPVYVEVKN' A
#
# COMPACT_ATOMS: atom_id res chain seq x y z
N PRO A 1 -1.53 3.35 12.91
CA PRO A 1 -2.30 2.14 12.52
C PRO A 1 -1.70 1.49 11.27
N VAL A 2 -1.87 0.19 11.10
CA VAL A 2 -1.47 -0.54 9.89
C VAL A 2 -2.62 -1.40 9.39
N TRP A 3 -2.86 -1.39 8.09
CA TRP A 3 -3.79 -2.30 7.43
C TRP A 3 -3.06 -3.09 6.36
N ALA A 4 -3.47 -4.34 6.14
CA ALA A 4 -3.10 -5.13 4.98
C ALA A 4 -4.31 -5.25 4.05
N ALA A 5 -4.11 -5.06 2.76
CA ALA A 5 -5.14 -5.20 1.74
C ALA A 5 -4.61 -6.04 0.57
N TRP A 6 -5.38 -7.01 0.13
CA TRP A 6 -5.10 -7.84 -1.04
C TRP A 6 -6.37 -8.04 -1.85
N ASN A 7 -6.22 -8.30 -3.15
CA ASN A 7 -7.32 -8.47 -4.07
C ASN A 7 -7.17 -9.80 -4.82
N ASP A 8 -7.95 -10.80 -4.41
CA ASP A 8 -7.98 -12.12 -5.04
C ASP A 8 -8.88 -12.17 -6.29
N ASN A 9 -9.37 -11.02 -6.75
CA ASN A 9 -10.14 -10.93 -7.99
C ASN A 9 -9.22 -10.66 -9.19
N VAL A 10 -9.64 -11.12 -10.37
CA VAL A 10 -8.94 -10.85 -11.65
C VAL A 10 -8.93 -9.36 -12.01
N GLN A 11 -9.88 -8.58 -11.51
CA GLN A 11 -10.04 -7.16 -11.84
C GLN A 11 -9.55 -6.27 -10.70
N GLU A 12 -8.89 -5.16 -11.06
CA GLU A 12 -8.55 -4.10 -10.12
C GLU A 12 -9.82 -3.56 -9.41
N LYS A 13 -9.68 -3.18 -8.13
CA LYS A 13 -10.80 -2.64 -7.33
C LYS A 13 -10.44 -1.29 -6.74
N GLN A 14 -11.29 -0.30 -6.96
CA GLN A 14 -11.23 0.94 -6.21
C GLN A 14 -11.72 0.67 -4.79
N ILE A 15 -10.89 0.95 -3.79
CA ILE A 15 -11.26 0.85 -2.38
C ILE A 15 -11.14 2.20 -1.69
N THR A 16 -11.89 2.37 -0.60
CA THR A 16 -11.83 3.55 0.27
C THR A 16 -11.70 3.10 1.71
N ILE A 17 -10.67 3.59 2.41
CA ILE A 17 -10.49 3.40 3.84
C ILE A 17 -10.86 4.72 4.51
N THR A 18 -11.77 4.67 5.49
CA THR A 18 -12.27 5.84 6.25
C THR A 18 -11.80 5.78 7.70
N GLY A 19 -11.97 6.90 8.42
CA GLY A 19 -11.60 7.00 9.83
C GLY A 19 -10.08 7.13 10.05
N ILE A 20 -9.35 7.67 9.08
CA ILE A 20 -7.89 7.86 9.16
C ILE A 20 -7.58 9.16 9.90
N PRO A 21 -6.90 9.11 11.07
CA PRO A 21 -6.59 10.30 11.87
C PRO A 21 -5.23 10.91 11.49
N SER A 22 -4.97 11.09 10.19
CA SER A 22 -3.73 11.70 9.68
C SER A 22 -3.98 12.38 8.35
N HIS A 23 -3.05 13.25 7.93
CA HIS A 23 -3.10 13.93 6.63
C HIS A 23 -2.58 13.08 5.48
N GLN A 24 -1.88 11.99 5.77
CA GLN A 24 -1.30 11.13 4.76
C GLN A 24 -1.19 9.68 5.22
N VAL A 25 -1.18 8.77 4.26
CA VAL A 25 -0.79 7.38 4.46
C VAL A 25 0.36 7.03 3.52
N THR A 26 1.21 6.10 3.96
CA THR A 26 2.18 5.43 3.08
C THR A 26 1.58 4.10 2.66
N ILE A 27 1.53 3.85 1.35
CA ILE A 27 1.18 2.54 0.78
C ILE A 27 2.48 1.88 0.34
N THR A 28 2.73 0.68 0.86
CA THR A 28 3.90 -0.16 0.55
C THR A 28 3.43 -1.45 -0.10
N GLU A 29 3.94 -1.80 -1.29
CA GLU A 29 3.69 -3.12 -1.87
C GLU A 29 4.34 -4.21 -1.01
N ALA A 30 3.62 -5.30 -0.75
CA ALA A 30 4.09 -6.38 0.11
C ALA A 30 5.10 -7.31 -0.58
N ILE A 31 5.18 -7.26 -1.92
CA ILE A 31 6.08 -8.07 -2.73
C ILE A 31 7.22 -7.16 -3.22
N PRO A 32 8.49 -7.58 -3.10
CA PRO A 32 9.61 -6.83 -3.66
C PRO A 32 9.43 -6.52 -5.15
N GLY A 33 10.00 -5.41 -5.61
CA GLY A 33 10.04 -5.01 -7.02
C GLY A 33 11.04 -5.79 -7.87
N VAL A 34 11.49 -6.94 -7.40
CA VAL A 34 12.45 -7.83 -8.07
C VAL A 34 11.80 -9.19 -8.35
N ASP A 35 12.35 -9.92 -9.31
CA ASP A 35 11.78 -11.20 -9.77
C ASP A 35 11.83 -12.29 -8.70
N SER A 36 12.86 -12.27 -7.84
CA SER A 36 12.98 -13.24 -6.76
C SER A 36 13.69 -12.66 -5.54
N GLY A 37 13.47 -13.29 -4.38
CA GLY A 37 14.05 -12.83 -3.11
C GLY A 37 15.58 -12.79 -3.09
N LYS A 38 16.27 -13.60 -3.90
CA LYS A 38 17.74 -13.58 -4.04
C LYS A 38 18.26 -12.32 -4.73
N ASP A 39 17.42 -11.62 -5.48
CA ASP A 39 17.80 -10.41 -6.23
C ASP A 39 17.65 -9.15 -5.38
N VAL A 40 17.17 -9.29 -4.13
CA VAL A 40 17.05 -8.20 -3.17
C VAL A 40 18.44 -7.83 -2.64
N VAL A 41 19.01 -6.75 -3.18
CA VAL A 41 20.30 -6.20 -2.71
C VAL A 41 20.16 -5.26 -1.51
N SER A 42 18.99 -4.64 -1.35
CA SER A 42 18.69 -3.72 -0.24
C SER A 42 17.24 -3.80 0.14
N TYR A 43 16.96 -4.32 1.35
CA TYR A 43 15.59 -4.48 1.84
C TYR A 43 14.82 -3.16 1.92
N HIS A 44 15.50 -2.06 2.29
CA HIS A 44 14.86 -0.75 2.45
C HIS A 44 14.30 -0.17 1.14
N ALA A 45 14.96 -0.49 0.02
CA ALA A 45 14.59 -0.04 -1.32
C ALA A 45 13.85 -1.14 -2.13
N ALA A 46 13.73 -2.34 -1.58
CA ALA A 46 13.17 -3.50 -2.30
C ALA A 46 11.68 -3.36 -2.59
N PHE A 47 10.95 -2.55 -1.83
CA PHE A 47 9.49 -2.45 -1.92
C PHE A 47 9.08 -1.10 -2.49
N SER A 48 8.15 -1.13 -3.43
CA SER A 48 7.53 0.08 -3.98
C SER A 48 6.71 0.77 -2.89
N LYS A 49 6.90 2.09 -2.75
CA LYS A 49 6.21 2.92 -1.76
C LYS A 49 5.64 4.16 -2.44
N ARG A 50 4.44 4.57 -2.02
CA ARG A 50 3.85 5.85 -2.41
C ARG A 50 3.10 6.47 -1.24
N ASN A 51 3.19 7.79 -1.11
CA ASN A 51 2.39 8.53 -0.14
C ASN A 51 1.10 9.01 -0.81
N ILE A 52 -0.03 8.85 -0.13
CA ILE A 52 -1.33 9.33 -0.61
C ILE A 52 -1.91 10.28 0.44
N PRO A 53 -2.34 11.49 0.04
CA PRO A 53 -3.00 12.42 0.94
C PRO A 53 -4.36 11.87 1.38
N VAL A 54 -4.66 12.04 2.67
CA VAL A 54 -5.96 11.75 3.26
C VAL A 54 -6.85 12.97 3.08
N LYS A 55 -8.06 12.78 2.55
CA LYS A 55 -9.06 13.84 2.34
C LYS A 55 -10.32 13.49 3.12
N GLY A 56 -10.75 14.38 4.00
CA GLY A 56 -11.94 14.17 4.82
C GLY A 56 -11.87 12.91 5.71
N GLY A 57 -10.67 12.57 6.21
CA GLY A 57 -10.47 11.35 7.00
C GLY A 57 -10.53 10.05 6.20
N ALA A 58 -10.46 10.12 4.87
CA ALA A 58 -10.50 8.96 3.99
C ALA A 58 -9.35 8.97 2.96
N VAL A 59 -8.97 7.77 2.52
CA VAL A 59 -8.07 7.56 1.38
C VAL A 59 -8.71 6.60 0.41
N SER A 60 -8.65 6.91 -0.88
CA SER A 60 -9.15 6.07 -1.94
C SER A 60 -8.02 5.72 -2.91
N PHE A 61 -7.88 4.45 -3.24
CA PHE A 61 -6.87 3.98 -4.18
C PHE A 61 -7.31 2.70 -4.90
N VAL A 62 -6.68 2.44 -6.04
CA VAL A 62 -6.86 1.20 -6.79
C VAL A 62 -6.01 0.09 -6.19
N LEU A 63 -6.67 -0.96 -5.73
CA LEU A 63 -6.05 -2.21 -5.29
C LEU A 63 -5.91 -3.15 -6.49
N LYS A 64 -4.65 -3.41 -6.84
CA LYS A 64 -4.23 -4.28 -7.94
C LYS A 64 -3.97 -5.70 -7.43
N GLU A 65 -3.32 -6.52 -8.24
CA GLU A 65 -2.93 -7.89 -7.88
C GLU A 65 -1.92 -7.96 -6.73
N ARG A 66 -1.00 -6.99 -6.64
CA ARG A 66 0.01 -6.97 -5.58
C ARG A 66 -0.62 -6.52 -4.26
N PRO A 67 -0.53 -7.33 -3.18
CA PRO A 67 -0.96 -6.92 -1.85
C PRO A 67 -0.20 -5.69 -1.38
N VAL A 68 -0.83 -4.90 -0.51
CA VAL A 68 -0.24 -3.67 0.03
C VAL A 68 -0.45 -3.56 1.54
N TYR A 69 0.51 -2.90 2.19
CA TYR A 69 0.37 -2.36 3.53
C TYR A 69 0.01 -0.88 3.45
N VAL A 70 -0.95 -0.44 4.25
CA VAL A 70 -1.34 0.97 4.39
C VAL A 70 -0.99 1.42 5.79
N GLU A 71 -0.04 2.34 5.88
CA GLU A 71 0.56 2.79 7.14
C GLU A 71 0.17 4.25 7.40
N VAL A 72 -0.44 4.51 8.56
CA VAL A 72 -0.65 5.89 9.03
C VAL A 72 0.63 6.36 9.69
N LYS A 73 1.26 7.39 9.13
CA LYS A 73 2.33 8.11 9.84
C LYS A 73 1.67 9.08 10.83
N ASN A 74 2.04 8.92 12.09
CA ASN A 74 1.78 9.89 13.15
C ASN A 74 2.77 11.06 13.02
#